data_AF-A0A1H4KDC5-F1
#
_entry.id   AF-A0A1H4KDC5-F1
#
_cell.length_a   1.000
_cell.length_b   1.000
_cell.length_c   1.000
_cell.angle_alpha   90.00
_cell.angle_beta   90.00
_cell.angle_gamma   90.00
#
_symmetry.space_group_name_H-M   'P 1'
#
loop_
_entity.id
_entity.type
_entity.pdbx_description
1 polymer ?
#
loop_
_entity_poly.entity_id
_entity_poly.type
_entity_poly.pdbx_seq_one_letter_code
_entity_poly.pdbx_strand_id
1 'polypeptide(L)'
;MIRTTVPTSVRKGAALAGVAGLLVLAGCSGTADAEDQSTDTGTDSSTESTDSGASAGDYTDGTYTADGSYQTPETVEKISVTLTIADGLVEDVEVTGDPQAPETERYQGEFIDGIADEVVGKSLDEIEVSRVAGSSLTSGGFNDAVGSIKEQAAA
;
A
#
# COMPACT_ATOMS: atom_id res chain seq x y z
N MET A 1 18.67 27.58 -29.57
CA MET A 1 18.39 26.13 -29.50
C MET A 1 19.46 25.50 -28.62
N ILE A 2 19.19 25.39 -27.32
CA ILE A 2 20.16 24.89 -26.33
C ILE A 2 19.87 23.40 -26.16
N ARG A 3 20.85 22.56 -26.54
CA ARG A 3 20.80 21.11 -26.35
C ARG A 3 21.17 20.80 -24.91
N THR A 4 20.18 20.52 -24.08
CA THR A 4 20.39 19.98 -22.73
C THR A 4 20.57 18.46 -22.85
N THR A 5 21.80 18.00 -22.68
CA THR A 5 22.15 16.58 -22.51
C THR A 5 22.01 16.21 -21.04
N VAL A 6 21.01 15.39 -20.72
CA VAL A 6 20.84 14.77 -19.39
C VAL A 6 21.76 13.55 -19.29
N PRO A 7 22.53 13.38 -18.19
CA PRO A 7 23.31 12.17 -17.97
C PRO A 7 22.40 11.02 -17.50
N THR A 8 22.43 9.90 -18.22
CA THR A 8 21.77 8.65 -17.85
C THR A 8 22.58 7.95 -16.76
N SER A 9 22.02 7.80 -15.56
CA SER A 9 22.60 6.98 -14.50
C SER A 9 22.41 5.49 -14.80
N VAL A 10 23.52 4.78 -15.01
CA VAL A 10 23.55 3.33 -15.25
C VAL A 10 23.48 2.61 -13.90
N ARG A 11 22.37 1.94 -13.59
CA ARG A 11 22.30 1.01 -12.45
C ARG A 11 22.95 -0.33 -12.84
N LYS A 12 23.97 -0.74 -12.09
CA LYS A 12 24.65 -2.04 -12.20
C LYS A 12 24.32 -2.92 -11.00
N GLY A 13 23.95 -4.18 -11.28
CA GLY A 13 24.07 -5.35 -10.40
C GLY A 13 23.02 -5.45 -9.28
N ALA A 14 22.66 -6.63 -8.75
CA ALA A 14 23.20 -7.97 -8.92
C ALA A 14 22.13 -9.03 -8.59
N ALA A 15 22.20 -10.18 -9.24
CA ALA A 15 21.43 -11.37 -8.90
C ALA A 15 22.04 -12.08 -7.69
N LEU A 16 21.21 -12.57 -6.76
CA LEU A 16 21.58 -13.62 -5.80
C LEU A 16 20.40 -14.59 -5.62
N ALA A 17 20.78 -15.87 -5.48
CA ALA A 17 19.94 -17.04 -5.53
C ALA A 17 19.92 -17.78 -4.18
N GLY A 18 18.83 -18.54 -3.94
CA GLY A 18 18.73 -19.61 -2.93
C GLY A 18 18.10 -19.19 -1.59
N VAL A 19 17.44 -20.03 -0.79
CA VAL A 19 17.31 -21.49 -0.70
C VAL A 19 16.04 -21.82 0.11
N ALA A 20 15.42 -22.96 -0.17
CA ALA A 20 14.26 -23.57 0.50
C ALA A 20 14.40 -23.84 2.01
N GLY A 21 13.25 -23.91 2.73
CA GLY A 21 13.18 -24.45 4.09
C GLY A 21 11.75 -24.63 4.63
N LEU A 22 11.21 -25.85 4.50
CA LEU A 22 10.00 -26.38 5.16
C LEU A 22 10.22 -26.58 6.67
N LEU A 23 9.33 -26.09 7.55
CA LEU A 23 9.05 -26.71 8.85
C LEU A 23 7.60 -26.44 9.34
N VAL A 24 6.82 -27.52 9.41
CA VAL A 24 5.54 -27.63 10.13
C VAL A 24 5.81 -28.03 11.57
N LEU A 25 5.22 -27.34 12.56
CA LEU A 25 4.96 -27.93 13.88
C LEU A 25 3.60 -27.48 14.45
N ALA A 26 2.78 -28.48 14.72
CA ALA A 26 1.50 -28.42 15.42
C ALA A 26 1.69 -28.22 16.94
N GLY A 27 0.70 -27.58 17.59
CA GLY A 27 0.59 -27.52 19.05
C GLY A 27 -0.80 -27.06 19.50
N CYS A 28 -1.57 -27.97 20.09
CA CYS A 28 -2.90 -27.79 20.65
C CYS A 28 -2.84 -27.82 22.20
N SER A 29 -3.94 -27.44 22.85
CA SER A 29 -4.32 -27.53 24.29
C SER A 29 -3.93 -26.34 25.17
N GLY A 30 -4.79 -25.77 26.02
CA GLY A 30 -6.19 -26.02 26.35
C GLY A 30 -6.61 -25.14 27.54
N THR A 31 -7.93 -25.10 27.82
CA THR A 31 -8.62 -24.93 29.12
C THR A 31 -9.81 -23.97 29.03
N ALA A 32 -10.98 -24.49 29.40
CA ALA A 32 -12.16 -23.74 29.76
C ALA A 32 -12.13 -23.51 31.28
N ASP A 33 -12.64 -22.38 31.78
CA ASP A 33 -13.70 -22.30 32.80
C ASP A 33 -14.20 -20.86 32.97
N ALA A 34 -15.28 -20.69 33.72
CA ALA A 34 -16.36 -19.74 33.54
C ALA A 34 -16.30 -18.46 34.40
N GLU A 35 -17.11 -17.49 33.94
CA GLU A 35 -17.82 -16.38 34.60
C GLU A 35 -17.44 -15.97 36.05
N ASP A 36 -17.10 -14.69 36.23
CA ASP A 36 -17.55 -13.90 37.38
C ASP A 36 -17.85 -12.46 36.96
N GLN A 37 -19.05 -12.03 37.35
CA GLN A 37 -19.64 -10.73 37.11
C GLN A 37 -19.33 -9.82 38.30
N SER A 38 -18.68 -8.67 38.09
CA SER A 38 -18.94 -7.47 38.89
C SER A 38 -18.46 -6.20 38.21
N THR A 39 -19.40 -5.28 38.10
CA THR A 39 -19.32 -3.90 37.64
C THR A 39 -18.28 -3.09 38.42
N ASP A 40 -17.39 -2.38 37.71
CA ASP A 40 -16.82 -1.13 38.24
C ASP A 40 -16.71 -0.08 37.12
N THR A 41 -17.10 1.14 37.47
CA THR A 41 -17.27 2.27 36.56
C THR A 41 -15.96 3.06 36.57
N GLY A 42 -15.12 2.82 35.56
CA GLY A 42 -13.89 3.58 35.34
C GLY A 42 -13.83 4.06 33.90
N THR A 43 -14.32 5.26 33.65
CA THR A 43 -13.96 6.03 32.45
C THR A 43 -12.48 6.35 32.55
N ASP A 44 -11.66 5.60 31.83
CA ASP A 44 -10.42 6.10 31.28
C ASP A 44 -10.33 5.57 29.85
N SER A 45 -10.27 6.53 28.93
CA SER A 45 -10.12 6.30 27.51
C SER A 45 -8.77 5.64 27.29
N SER A 46 -8.70 4.32 27.36
CA SER A 46 -7.63 3.57 26.74
C SER A 46 -7.74 3.89 25.25
N THR A 47 -6.86 4.78 24.78
CA THR A 47 -6.39 4.73 23.41
C THR A 47 -5.82 3.33 23.24
N GLU A 48 -6.68 2.40 22.81
CA GLU A 48 -6.22 1.24 22.08
C GLU A 48 -5.59 1.81 20.83
N SER A 49 -4.29 2.14 20.93
CA SER A 49 -3.42 1.95 19.80
C SER A 49 -3.56 0.46 19.51
N THR A 50 -4.50 0.13 18.62
CA THR A 50 -4.34 -1.03 17.78
C THR A 50 -3.01 -0.75 17.09
N ASP A 51 -1.94 -1.23 17.69
CA ASP A 51 -0.78 -1.64 16.96
C ASP A 51 -1.35 -2.70 16.03
N SER A 52 -1.90 -2.25 14.89
CA SER A 52 -1.95 -3.03 13.67
C SER A 52 -0.49 -3.27 13.34
N GLY A 53 0.17 -4.08 14.16
CA GLY A 53 1.45 -4.64 13.86
C GLY A 53 1.17 -5.41 12.61
N ALA A 54 1.53 -4.81 11.47
CA ALA A 54 1.71 -5.54 10.24
C ALA A 54 2.44 -6.81 10.67
N SER A 55 1.80 -7.97 10.48
CA SER A 55 2.43 -9.21 10.87
C SER A 55 3.62 -9.32 9.93
N ALA A 56 4.78 -8.90 10.44
CA ALA A 56 6.03 -8.93 9.69
C ALA A 56 6.19 -10.36 9.18
N GLY A 57 5.95 -10.56 7.88
CA GLY A 57 5.80 -11.89 7.29
C GLY A 57 4.67 -12.08 6.28
N ASP A 58 3.65 -11.20 6.19
CA ASP A 58 2.59 -11.34 5.17
C ASP A 58 3.07 -10.87 3.77
N TYR A 59 3.96 -9.88 3.76
CA TYR A 59 4.53 -9.29 2.55
C TYR A 59 6.05 -9.35 2.58
N THR A 60 6.64 -9.65 1.43
CA THR A 60 8.06 -9.58 1.17
C THR A 60 8.48 -8.13 1.01
N ASP A 61 9.59 -7.76 1.66
CA ASP A 61 10.16 -6.42 1.51
C ASP A 61 10.67 -6.19 0.09
N GLY A 62 10.44 -5.00 -0.45
CA GLY A 62 10.86 -4.65 -1.80
C GLY A 62 10.12 -3.46 -2.38
N THR A 63 10.46 -3.13 -3.62
CA THR A 63 9.77 -2.11 -4.40
C THR A 63 8.93 -2.79 -5.48
N TYR A 64 7.64 -2.52 -5.48
CA TYR A 64 6.66 -3.13 -6.35
C TYR A 64 5.96 -2.07 -7.19
N THR A 65 5.72 -2.36 -8.47
CA THR A 65 5.03 -1.43 -9.37
C THR A 65 3.86 -2.14 -10.04
N ALA A 66 2.71 -1.48 -10.05
CA ALA A 66 1.53 -1.93 -10.79
C ALA A 66 0.79 -0.74 -11.38
N ASP A 67 0.10 -0.99 -12.49
CA ASP A 67 -0.76 0.00 -13.12
C ASP A 67 -2.19 -0.14 -12.60
N GLY A 68 -2.82 1.00 -12.36
CA GLY A 68 -4.22 1.16 -12.04
C GLY A 68 -4.98 1.79 -13.21
N SER A 69 -6.26 1.46 -13.37
CA SER A 69 -7.09 2.09 -14.39
C SER A 69 -8.49 2.39 -13.88
N TYR A 70 -9.10 3.46 -14.38
CA TYR A 70 -10.46 3.82 -14.01
C TYR A 70 -11.20 4.48 -15.18
N GLN A 71 -12.52 4.35 -15.19
CA GLN A 71 -13.38 4.90 -16.23
C GLN A 71 -13.87 6.29 -15.83
N THR A 72 -13.68 7.27 -16.71
CA THR A 72 -14.38 8.56 -16.69
C THR A 72 -15.49 8.56 -17.75
N PRO A 73 -16.42 9.53 -17.77
CA PRO A 73 -17.41 9.63 -18.84
C PRO A 73 -16.81 9.77 -20.25
N GLU A 74 -15.58 10.29 -20.36
CA GLU A 74 -14.93 10.59 -21.63
C GLU A 74 -13.96 9.49 -22.08
N THR A 75 -13.22 8.88 -21.15
CA THR A 75 -12.12 7.95 -21.46
C THR A 75 -11.75 7.02 -20.30
N VAL A 76 -10.94 6.01 -20.58
CA VAL A 76 -10.25 5.21 -19.54
C VAL A 76 -8.93 5.90 -19.22
N GLU A 77 -8.75 6.23 -17.95
CA GLU A 77 -7.55 6.87 -17.42
C GLU A 77 -6.68 5.83 -16.71
N LYS A 78 -5.38 6.09 -16.65
CA LYS A 78 -4.39 5.19 -16.03
C LYS A 78 -3.47 5.96 -15.09
N ILE A 79 -3.00 5.23 -14.08
CA ILE A 79 -1.91 5.64 -13.20
C ILE A 79 -0.95 4.46 -13.02
N SER A 80 0.33 4.76 -12.79
CA SER A 80 1.32 3.77 -12.37
C SER A 80 1.67 4.03 -10.92
N VAL A 81 1.56 3.01 -10.08
CA VAL A 81 1.79 3.07 -8.63
C VAL A 81 3.02 2.24 -8.31
N THR A 82 3.97 2.85 -7.60
CA THR A 82 5.13 2.17 -7.04
C THR A 82 5.10 2.29 -5.53
N LEU A 83 5.17 1.16 -4.83
CA LEU A 83 5.23 1.10 -3.37
C LEU A 83 6.54 0.45 -2.94
N THR A 84 7.19 1.03 -1.92
CA THR A 84 8.28 0.37 -1.20
C THR A 84 7.75 -0.18 0.10
N ILE A 85 7.92 -1.48 0.30
CA ILE A 85 7.49 -2.23 1.47
C ILE A 85 8.71 -2.63 2.28
N ALA A 86 8.69 -2.34 3.58
CA ALA A 86 9.67 -2.86 4.53
C ALA A 86 8.98 -3.16 5.86
N ASP A 87 9.39 -4.26 6.51
CA ASP A 87 8.83 -4.70 7.80
C ASP A 87 7.29 -4.83 7.77
N GLY A 88 6.73 -5.18 6.59
CA GLY A 88 5.29 -5.31 6.36
C GLY A 88 4.52 -3.98 6.21
N LEU A 89 5.20 -2.83 6.15
CA LEU A 89 4.61 -1.50 6.04
C LEU A 89 5.04 -0.79 4.75
N VAL A 90 4.20 0.14 4.27
CA VAL A 90 4.56 1.04 3.17
C VAL A 90 5.52 2.12 3.68
N GLU A 91 6.77 2.10 3.22
CA GLU A 91 7.75 3.15 3.53
C GLU A 91 7.68 4.34 2.58
N ASP A 92 7.34 4.09 1.31
CA ASP A 92 7.33 5.10 0.26
C ASP A 92 6.27 4.79 -0.80
N VAL A 93 5.70 5.83 -1.38
CA VAL A 93 4.72 5.75 -2.47
C VAL A 93 5.07 6.75 -3.56
N GLU A 94 5.15 6.27 -4.79
CA GLU A 94 5.25 7.09 -5.99
C GLU A 94 4.07 6.78 -6.91
N VAL A 95 3.32 7.80 -7.31
CA VAL A 95 2.22 7.67 -8.27
C VAL A 95 2.49 8.59 -9.44
N THR A 96 2.41 8.03 -10.65
CA THR A 96 2.52 8.78 -11.90
C THR A 96 1.26 8.61 -12.74
N GLY A 97 0.88 9.70 -13.41
CA GLY A 97 -0.31 9.75 -14.25
C GLY A 97 0.03 9.96 -15.72
N ASP A 98 -0.80 9.42 -16.62
CA ASP A 98 -0.81 9.75 -18.06
C ASP A 98 -2.23 10.25 -18.44
N PRO A 99 -2.63 11.44 -17.98
CA PRO A 99 -4.00 11.93 -18.13
C PRO A 99 -4.36 12.15 -19.60
N GLN A 100 -5.51 11.64 -20.02
CA GLN A 100 -6.01 11.77 -21.40
C GLN A 100 -7.02 12.93 -21.57
N ALA A 101 -7.47 13.54 -20.47
CA ALA A 101 -8.39 14.67 -20.44
C ALA A 101 -7.94 15.78 -19.46
N PRO A 102 -8.28 17.06 -19.72
CA PRO A 102 -7.84 18.18 -18.88
C PRO A 102 -8.35 18.12 -17.43
N GLU A 103 -9.56 17.62 -17.22
CA GLU A 103 -10.11 17.43 -15.87
C GLU A 103 -9.32 16.35 -15.11
N THR A 104 -8.83 15.33 -15.81
CA THR A 104 -7.98 14.27 -15.24
C THR A 104 -6.63 14.83 -14.79
N GLU A 105 -6.01 15.73 -15.55
CA GLU A 105 -4.75 16.37 -15.16
C GLU A 105 -4.84 16.99 -13.76
N ARG A 106 -5.94 17.70 -13.48
CA ARG A 106 -6.19 18.30 -12.17
C ARG A 106 -6.33 17.23 -11.07
N TYR A 107 -7.28 16.30 -11.24
CA TYR A 107 -7.59 15.34 -10.16
C TYR A 107 -6.50 14.31 -9.92
N GLN A 108 -5.75 13.88 -10.95
CA GLN A 108 -4.59 13.02 -10.75
C GLN A 108 -3.47 13.80 -10.04
N GLY A 109 -3.23 15.06 -10.41
CA GLY A 109 -2.27 15.89 -9.68
C GLY A 109 -2.62 16.04 -8.21
N GLU A 110 -3.87 16.41 -7.90
CA GLU A 110 -4.37 16.53 -6.52
C GLU A 110 -4.27 15.20 -5.74
N PHE A 111 -4.55 14.07 -6.40
CA PHE A 111 -4.39 12.74 -5.80
C PHE A 111 -2.92 12.42 -5.50
N ILE A 112 -2.03 12.62 -6.47
CA ILE A 112 -0.59 12.35 -6.36
C ILE A 112 0.02 13.18 -5.23
N ASP A 113 -0.38 14.45 -5.11
CA ASP A 113 0.12 15.34 -4.06
C ASP A 113 -0.34 14.92 -2.64
N GLY A 114 -1.47 14.22 -2.52
CA GLY A 114 -2.08 13.88 -1.22
C GLY A 114 -1.97 12.41 -0.80
N ILE A 115 -1.64 11.49 -1.70
CA ILE A 115 -1.73 10.04 -1.41
C ILE A 115 -0.72 9.57 -0.35
N ALA A 116 0.45 10.20 -0.27
CA ALA A 116 1.49 9.82 0.68
C ALA A 116 1.01 9.90 2.13
N ASP A 117 0.27 10.96 2.48
CA ASP A 117 -0.27 11.17 3.83
C ASP A 117 -1.28 10.08 4.23
N GLU A 118 -1.91 9.42 3.25
CA GLU A 118 -2.93 8.41 3.47
C GLU A 118 -2.36 6.99 3.58
N VAL A 119 -1.16 6.71 3.06
CA VAL A 119 -0.70 5.31 2.91
C VAL A 119 0.65 5.01 3.53
N VAL A 120 1.53 6.00 3.67
CA VAL A 120 2.86 5.77 4.27
C VAL A 120 2.70 5.40 5.74
N GLY A 121 3.42 4.35 6.15
CA GLY A 121 3.37 3.78 7.50
C GLY A 121 2.22 2.83 7.77
N LYS A 122 1.38 2.51 6.76
CA LYS A 122 0.29 1.52 6.89
C LYS A 122 0.68 0.16 6.33
N SER A 123 0.03 -0.90 6.82
CA SER A 123 0.07 -2.21 6.17
C SER A 123 -0.66 -2.16 4.82
N LEU A 124 -0.21 -2.96 3.84
CA LEU A 124 -0.93 -3.10 2.57
C LEU A 124 -2.40 -3.50 2.78
N ASP A 125 -2.72 -4.29 3.81
CA ASP A 125 -4.10 -4.71 4.11
C ASP A 125 -5.02 -3.60 4.57
N GLU A 126 -4.46 -2.54 5.14
CA GLU A 126 -5.20 -1.37 5.62
C GLU A 126 -5.38 -0.31 4.53
N ILE A 127 -4.74 -0.48 3.37
CA ILE A 127 -4.82 0.48 2.27
C ILE A 127 -6.08 0.22 1.46
N GLU A 128 -7.08 1.05 1.72
CA GLU A 128 -8.23 1.28 0.85
C GLU A 128 -8.61 2.76 0.94
N VAL A 129 -8.33 3.52 -0.13
CA VAL A 129 -8.68 4.94 -0.17
C VAL A 129 -9.99 5.15 -0.94
N SER A 130 -10.88 5.96 -0.39
CA SER A 130 -12.16 6.28 -1.04
C SER A 130 -12.10 7.58 -1.84
N ARG A 131 -11.34 8.56 -1.34
CA ARG A 131 -11.15 9.87 -1.94
C ARG A 131 -9.92 10.54 -1.33
N VAL A 132 -9.01 11.00 -2.17
CA VAL A 132 -7.86 11.81 -1.78
C VAL A 132 -7.94 13.15 -2.49
N ALA A 133 -7.89 14.25 -1.75
CA ALA A 133 -7.97 15.62 -2.27
C ALA A 133 -9.14 15.87 -3.26
N GLY A 134 -10.26 15.16 -3.10
CA GLY A 134 -11.42 15.28 -3.99
C GLY A 134 -11.46 14.29 -5.15
N SER A 135 -10.41 13.50 -5.39
CA SER A 135 -10.35 12.50 -6.47
C SER A 135 -10.73 11.09 -6.02
N SER A 136 -11.99 10.70 -6.24
CA SER A 136 -12.46 9.34 -5.91
C SER A 136 -12.25 8.32 -7.03
N LEU A 137 -12.23 8.74 -8.30
CA LEU A 137 -12.00 7.81 -9.41
C LEU A 137 -10.55 7.34 -9.47
N THR A 138 -9.59 8.26 -9.27
CA THR A 138 -8.17 7.91 -9.17
C THR A 138 -7.91 6.99 -7.97
N SER A 139 -8.64 7.19 -6.86
CA SER A 139 -8.61 6.28 -5.71
C SER A 139 -8.98 4.85 -6.09
N GLY A 140 -9.98 4.65 -6.98
CA GLY A 140 -10.33 3.33 -7.50
C GLY A 140 -9.19 2.68 -8.27
N GLY A 141 -8.58 3.40 -9.22
CA GLY A 141 -7.41 2.88 -9.95
C GLY A 141 -6.22 2.59 -9.02
N PHE A 142 -6.01 3.40 -7.98
CA PHE A 142 -4.96 3.17 -7.01
C PHE A 142 -5.20 1.89 -6.21
N ASN A 143 -6.42 1.67 -5.72
CA ASN A 143 -6.76 0.44 -4.99
C ASN A 143 -6.60 -0.81 -5.87
N ASP A 144 -6.93 -0.73 -7.17
CA ASP A 144 -6.68 -1.82 -8.12
C ASP A 144 -5.18 -2.14 -8.25
N ALA A 145 -4.34 -1.10 -8.34
CA ALA A 145 -2.89 -1.26 -8.37
C ALA A 145 -2.34 -1.84 -7.06
N VAL A 146 -2.82 -1.38 -5.91
CA VAL A 146 -2.48 -1.93 -4.59
C VAL A 146 -2.85 -3.40 -4.50
N GLY A 147 -4.03 -3.80 -4.99
CA GLY A 147 -4.43 -5.21 -5.06
C GLY A 147 -3.43 -6.05 -5.86
N SER A 148 -2.98 -5.54 -7.00
CA SER A 148 -1.94 -6.21 -7.80
C SER A 148 -0.59 -6.26 -7.08
N ILE A 149 -0.22 -5.22 -6.34
CA ILE A 149 1.02 -5.20 -5.55
C ILE A 149 0.96 -6.21 -4.40
N LYS A 150 -0.19 -6.37 -3.73
CA LYS A 150 -0.38 -7.41 -2.70
C LYS A 150 -0.07 -8.81 -3.25
N GLU A 151 -0.58 -9.12 -4.44
CA GLU A 151 -0.30 -10.40 -5.10
C GLU A 151 1.18 -10.58 -5.45
N GLN A 152 1.87 -9.51 -5.84
CA GLN A 152 3.31 -9.53 -6.14
C GLN A 152 4.18 -9.65 -4.89
N ALA A 153 3.76 -9.04 -3.79
CA ALA A 153 4.51 -8.96 -2.55
C ALA A 153 4.23 -10.13 -1.60
N ALA A 154 3.18 -10.93 -1.82
CA ALA A 154 2.84 -12.06 -0.97
C ALA A 154 4.05 -13.01 -0.75
N ALA A 155 4.32 -13.31 0.53
CA ALA A 155 5.45 -14.15 0.96
C ALA A 155 5.17 -15.67 0.87
#